data_AF-A0A537QD65-F1
#
_entry.id   AF-A0A537QD65-F1
#
_cell.length_a   1.000
_cell.length_b   1.000
_cell.length_c   1.000
_cell.angle_alpha   90.00
_cell.angle_beta   90.00
_cell.angle_gamma   90.00
#
_symmetry.space_group_name_H-M   'P 1'
#
loop_
_entity.id
_entity.type
_entity.pdbx_description
1 polymer ?
#
loop_
_entity_poly.entity_id
_entity_poly.type
_entity_poly.pdbx_seq_one_letter_code
_entity_poly.pdbx_strand_id
1 'polypeptide(L)'
;AFVAALIAGEKAAFHEWEAAPYFEGCLPVEVMAERGPETLRHGPLKPFGLTDPHAPERKPYAVVQLRQDNKLGTLFNMVGFQTKLKHGEQLRVFRTIPGLQHAEFARLGGVHRNTFLNSPKLLDASLRLAAMPRLRFSGQITGCEGYVESAAIGLLAGRFAAAERLGEPIALPPATTAHGALLNHITGGHVDAIEAGPRSFQPMNVNFGLFPPLAEGIRRAGAARTLAKKQALSARALGDLEIWIGRHPAAAAE
;
A
#
# COMPACT_ATOMS: atom_id res chain seq x y z
N ALA A 1 -11.47 18.09 19.90
CA ALA A 1 -11.72 19.19 18.93
C ALA A 1 -11.43 18.77 17.49
N PHE A 2 -10.17 18.49 17.12
CA PHE A 2 -9.78 18.14 15.74
C PHE A 2 -10.59 16.98 15.12
N VAL A 3 -10.69 15.84 15.82
CA VAL A 3 -11.45 14.66 15.36
C VAL A 3 -12.93 15.00 15.13
N ALA A 4 -13.56 15.74 16.05
CA ALA A 4 -14.94 16.17 15.91
C ALA A 4 -15.12 17.12 14.70
N ALA A 5 -14.15 18.00 14.45
CA ALA A 5 -14.16 18.89 13.29
C ALA A 5 -14.01 18.15 11.96
N LEU A 6 -13.23 17.06 11.92
CA LEU A 6 -13.14 16.17 10.76
C LEU A 6 -14.47 15.47 10.47
N ILE A 7 -15.11 14.90 11.50
CA ILE A 7 -16.39 14.19 11.37
C ILE A 7 -17.51 15.13 10.92
N ALA A 8 -17.56 16.34 11.50
CA ALA A 8 -18.56 17.34 11.17
C ALA A 8 -18.31 18.07 9.84
N GLY A 9 -17.13 17.87 9.23
CA GLY A 9 -16.74 18.61 8.04
C GLY A 9 -17.53 18.22 6.79
N GLU A 10 -17.88 19.20 5.97
CA GLU A 10 -18.58 18.97 4.71
C GLU A 10 -17.67 18.23 3.70
N LYS A 11 -18.21 17.17 3.10
CA LYS A 11 -17.49 16.30 2.15
C LYS A 11 -17.91 16.61 0.71
N ALA A 12 -17.00 16.41 -0.23
CA ALA A 12 -17.34 16.38 -1.65
C ALA A 12 -18.28 15.19 -1.93
N ALA A 13 -19.37 15.44 -2.64
CA ALA A 13 -20.30 14.41 -3.07
C ALA A 13 -19.69 13.56 -4.19
N PHE A 14 -19.97 12.26 -4.19
CA PHE A 14 -19.72 11.41 -5.37
C PHE A 14 -20.84 11.59 -6.37
N HIS A 15 -20.51 11.51 -7.65
CA HIS A 15 -21.52 11.12 -8.62
C HIS A 15 -21.93 9.66 -8.37
N GLU A 16 -23.18 9.29 -8.62
CA GLU A 16 -23.69 7.93 -8.34
C GLU A 16 -22.83 6.82 -8.98
N TRP A 17 -22.25 7.07 -10.15
CA TRP A 17 -21.37 6.12 -10.86
C TRP A 17 -19.97 5.96 -10.23
N GLU A 18 -19.60 6.81 -9.28
CA GLU A 18 -18.33 6.77 -8.53
C GLU A 18 -18.44 6.05 -7.19
N ALA A 19 -19.64 5.56 -6.83
CA ALA A 19 -19.86 4.76 -5.62
C ALA A 19 -19.07 3.44 -5.69
N ALA A 20 -17.86 3.47 -5.16
CA ALA A 20 -16.97 2.32 -5.01
C ALA A 20 -16.53 2.22 -3.54
N PRO A 21 -16.34 0.98 -3.02
CA PRO A 21 -15.76 0.80 -1.70
C PRO A 21 -14.37 1.44 -1.63
N TYR A 22 -14.03 1.97 -0.46
CA TYR A 22 -12.69 2.49 -0.23
C TYR A 22 -11.65 1.37 -0.27
N PHE A 23 -10.47 1.69 -0.78
CA PHE A 23 -9.32 0.88 -0.47
C PHE A 23 -8.95 1.06 1.01
N GLU A 24 -9.01 -0.04 1.78
CA GLU A 24 -8.79 -0.03 3.23
C GLU A 24 -7.40 0.49 3.63
N GLY A 25 -6.38 0.32 2.78
CA GLY A 25 -5.05 0.86 3.03
C GLY A 25 -4.90 2.37 2.78
N CYS A 26 -5.90 3.02 2.16
CA CYS A 26 -5.88 4.44 1.80
C CYS A 26 -7.24 5.12 2.08
N LEU A 27 -7.66 5.08 3.35
CA LEU A 27 -8.93 5.67 3.79
C LEU A 27 -8.82 7.18 4.02
N PRO A 28 -9.84 7.99 3.66
CA PRO A 28 -9.88 9.39 4.02
C PRO A 28 -9.80 9.61 5.52
N VAL A 29 -9.09 10.64 5.98
CA VAL A 29 -8.85 10.93 7.39
C VAL A 29 -10.15 11.12 8.19
N GLU A 30 -11.18 11.70 7.57
CA GLU A 30 -12.51 11.85 8.16
C GLU A 30 -13.27 10.51 8.28
N VAL A 31 -13.09 9.58 7.33
CA VAL A 31 -13.67 8.23 7.41
C VAL A 31 -12.96 7.41 8.50
N MET A 32 -11.65 7.59 8.66
CA MET A 32 -10.92 6.99 9.78
C MET A 32 -11.42 7.53 11.13
N ALA A 33 -11.71 8.84 11.21
CA ALA A 33 -12.25 9.47 12.42
C ALA A 33 -13.63 8.90 12.80
N GLU A 34 -14.50 8.63 11.82
CA GLU A 34 -15.82 8.03 12.03
C GLU A 34 -15.75 6.61 12.60
N ARG A 35 -14.71 5.85 12.26
CA ARG A 35 -14.51 4.48 12.77
C ARG A 35 -14.11 4.42 14.24
N GLY A 36 -13.77 5.57 14.84
CA GLY A 36 -13.53 5.68 16.27
C GLY A 36 -12.58 6.84 16.61
N PRO A 37 -12.73 7.43 17.81
CA PRO A 37 -11.95 8.61 18.21
C PRO A 37 -10.44 8.35 18.29
N GLU A 38 -10.05 7.11 18.62
CA GLU A 38 -8.63 6.71 18.74
C GLU A 38 -8.02 6.22 17.42
N THR A 39 -8.83 5.99 16.38
CA THR A 39 -8.38 5.37 15.12
C THR A 39 -7.20 6.13 14.52
N LEU A 40 -7.30 7.46 14.49
CA LEU A 40 -6.26 8.32 13.95
C LEU A 40 -4.94 8.22 14.74
N ARG A 41 -4.99 8.06 16.07
CA ARG A 41 -3.81 7.91 16.94
C ARG A 41 -3.07 6.59 16.72
N HIS A 42 -3.77 5.58 16.21
CA HIS A 42 -3.14 4.31 15.81
C HIS A 42 -2.74 4.28 14.32
N GLY A 43 -3.20 5.25 13.53
CA GLY A 43 -2.88 5.42 12.11
C GLY A 43 -1.97 6.63 11.84
N PRO A 44 -2.45 7.66 11.11
CA PRO A 44 -1.62 8.77 10.65
C PRO A 44 -1.13 9.69 11.78
N LEU A 45 -1.79 9.70 12.94
CA LEU A 45 -1.40 10.54 14.08
C LEU A 45 -0.55 9.84 15.13
N LYS A 46 -0.01 8.66 14.81
CA LYS A 46 0.73 7.84 15.77
C LYS A 46 2.02 8.54 16.24
N PRO A 47 2.25 8.68 17.56
CA PRO A 47 3.45 9.32 18.12
C PRO A 47 4.63 8.35 18.32
N PHE A 48 4.52 7.09 17.89
CA PHE A 48 5.49 6.04 18.21
C PHE A 48 6.90 6.39 17.71
N GLY A 49 7.87 6.34 18.63
CA GLY A 49 9.29 6.62 18.35
C GLY A 49 9.64 8.10 18.28
N LEU A 50 8.71 9.00 18.60
CA LEU A 50 8.93 10.44 18.57
C LEU A 50 8.97 11.01 20.00
N THR A 51 9.95 11.90 20.22
CA THR A 51 10.13 12.66 21.46
C THR A 51 10.10 14.14 21.10
N ASP A 52 9.32 14.93 21.84
CA ASP A 52 9.30 16.38 21.70
C ASP A 52 10.59 16.96 22.30
N PRO A 53 11.49 17.59 21.52
CA PRO A 53 12.75 18.13 22.04
C PRO A 53 12.54 19.29 23.03
N HIS A 54 11.38 19.96 22.99
CA HIS A 54 11.04 21.05 23.90
C HIS A 54 10.39 20.55 25.20
N ALA A 55 9.92 19.30 25.22
CA ALA A 55 9.29 18.68 26.38
C ALA A 55 9.59 17.16 26.41
N PRO A 56 10.86 16.76 26.61
CA PRO A 56 11.30 15.37 26.44
C PRO A 56 10.62 14.39 27.41
N GLU A 57 10.22 14.86 28.59
CA GLU A 57 9.51 14.08 29.60
C GLU A 57 8.03 13.85 29.26
N ARG A 58 7.48 14.62 28.32
CA ARG A 58 6.07 14.53 27.93
C ARG A 58 5.93 13.81 26.59
N LYS A 59 5.44 12.57 26.64
CA LYS A 59 5.11 11.85 25.40
C LYS A 59 3.97 12.55 24.66
N PRO A 60 4.14 12.86 23.36
CA PRO A 60 3.05 13.44 22.59
C PRO A 60 1.90 12.45 22.49
N TYR A 61 0.68 12.93 22.71
CA TYR A 61 -0.52 12.11 22.61
C TYR A 61 -0.80 11.72 21.14
N ALA A 62 -0.58 12.66 20.22
CA ALA A 62 -0.74 12.52 18.78
C ALA A 62 0.20 13.49 18.07
N VAL A 63 0.58 13.20 16.82
CA VAL A 63 1.42 14.08 16.00
C VAL A 63 0.86 14.20 14.59
N VAL A 64 1.14 15.31 13.91
CA VAL A 64 0.97 15.40 12.45
C VAL A 64 2.37 15.45 11.86
N GLN A 65 2.66 14.56 10.92
CA GLN A 65 3.97 14.52 10.27
C GLN A 65 3.90 15.26 8.93
N LEU A 66 4.87 16.13 8.71
CA LEU A 66 5.09 16.82 7.45
C LEU A 66 6.32 16.22 6.77
N ARG A 67 6.19 15.88 5.49
CA ARG A 67 7.31 15.40 4.66
C ARG A 67 7.64 16.45 3.62
N GLN A 68 8.91 16.85 3.56
CA GLN A 68 9.40 17.72 2.49
C GLN A 68 9.19 17.04 1.14
N ASP A 69 8.52 17.74 0.23
CA ASP A 69 8.11 17.20 -1.07
C ASP A 69 8.97 17.74 -2.22
N ASN A 70 9.62 18.90 -2.03
CA ASN A 70 10.53 19.49 -3.00
C ASN A 70 11.91 19.77 -2.42
N LYS A 71 12.94 19.82 -3.27
CA LYS A 71 14.33 20.09 -2.85
C LYS A 71 14.51 21.45 -2.17
N LEU A 72 13.71 22.44 -2.56
CA LEU A 72 13.78 23.82 -2.03
C LEU A 72 13.28 23.94 -0.59
N GLY A 73 12.57 22.94 -0.05
CA GLY A 73 12.02 23.00 1.30
C GLY A 73 10.86 24.00 1.43
N THR A 74 10.18 24.30 0.33
CA THR A 74 9.04 25.22 0.30
C THR A 74 7.70 24.50 0.23
N LEU A 75 7.70 23.19 -0.05
CA LEU A 75 6.50 22.36 -0.11
C LEU A 75 6.63 21.17 0.84
N PHE A 76 5.60 21.00 1.67
CA PHE A 76 5.49 19.90 2.62
C PHE A 76 4.14 19.21 2.45
N ASN A 77 4.16 17.88 2.46
CA ASN A 77 2.97 17.05 2.41
C ASN A 77 2.58 16.57 3.82
N MET A 78 1.29 16.57 4.13
CA MET A 78 0.74 16.02 5.36
C MET A 78 0.62 14.49 5.24
N VAL A 79 1.44 13.76 5.98
CA VAL A 79 1.56 12.31 5.84
C VAL A 79 0.29 11.61 6.34
N GLY A 80 -0.38 10.86 5.45
CA GLY A 80 -1.57 10.07 5.79
C GLY A 80 -2.87 10.88 5.93
N PHE A 81 -2.92 12.06 5.29
CA PHE A 81 -4.04 13.00 5.32
C PHE A 81 -4.82 13.06 4.00
N GLN A 82 -4.91 11.93 3.28
CA GLN A 82 -5.89 11.79 2.20
C GLN A 82 -7.29 12.15 2.72
N THR A 83 -8.06 12.93 1.95
CA THR A 83 -9.33 13.49 2.43
C THR A 83 -10.29 13.79 1.27
N LYS A 84 -11.58 13.74 1.56
CA LYS A 84 -12.70 14.19 0.72
C LYS A 84 -13.39 15.43 1.28
N LEU A 85 -12.88 16.01 2.37
CA LEU A 85 -13.39 17.29 2.86
C LEU A 85 -13.35 18.32 1.73
N LYS A 86 -14.40 19.13 1.62
CA LYS A 86 -14.39 20.27 0.69
C LYS A 86 -13.22 21.19 1.03
N HIS A 87 -12.73 21.91 0.04
CA HIS A 87 -11.56 22.77 0.17
C HIS A 87 -11.67 23.76 1.36
N GLY A 88 -12.82 24.43 1.52
CA GLY A 88 -13.05 25.32 2.67
C GLY A 88 -12.92 24.63 4.03
N GLU A 89 -13.38 23.38 4.11
CA GLU A 89 -13.32 22.56 5.32
C GLU A 89 -11.90 22.06 5.60
N GLN A 90 -11.13 21.71 4.57
CA GLN A 90 -9.71 21.41 4.73
C GLN A 90 -8.95 22.58 5.36
N LEU A 91 -9.14 23.80 4.83
CA LEU A 91 -8.53 25.01 5.40
C LEU A 91 -8.95 25.23 6.86
N ARG A 92 -10.26 25.13 7.14
CA ARG A 92 -10.83 25.35 8.47
C ARG A 92 -10.30 24.34 9.49
N VAL A 93 -10.32 23.06 9.15
CA VAL A 93 -9.95 21.98 10.06
C VAL A 93 -8.43 21.88 10.23
N PHE A 94 -7.66 21.92 9.16
CA PHE A 94 -6.20 21.73 9.24
C PHE A 94 -5.47 22.89 9.92
N ARG A 95 -6.00 24.12 9.88
CA ARG A 95 -5.47 25.25 10.66
C ARG A 95 -5.65 25.12 12.17
N THR A 96 -6.45 24.16 12.64
CA THR A 96 -6.54 23.86 14.08
C THR A 96 -5.36 23.02 14.59
N ILE A 97 -4.53 22.49 13.69
CA ILE A 97 -3.34 21.72 14.05
C ILE A 97 -2.25 22.68 14.55
N PRO A 98 -1.65 22.42 15.74
CA PRO A 98 -0.53 23.23 16.24
C PRO A 98 0.61 23.30 15.22
N GLY A 99 1.06 24.51 14.90
CA GLY A 99 2.09 24.78 13.89
C GLY A 99 1.53 25.08 12.49
N LEU A 100 0.25 24.81 12.23
CA LEU A 100 -0.39 25.04 10.92
C LEU A 100 -1.43 26.18 10.95
N GLN A 101 -1.50 26.97 12.02
CA GLN A 101 -2.52 28.01 12.20
C GLN A 101 -2.53 29.04 11.06
N HIS A 102 -1.34 29.35 10.53
CA HIS A 102 -1.13 30.29 9.43
C HIS A 102 -0.62 29.59 8.15
N ALA A 103 -0.82 28.26 8.04
CA ALA A 103 -0.37 27.53 6.87
C ALA A 103 -1.05 28.02 5.59
N GLU A 104 -0.24 28.15 4.54
CA GLU A 104 -0.66 28.35 3.16
C GLU A 104 -0.71 26.99 2.46
N PHE A 105 -1.88 26.61 1.97
CA PHE A 105 -2.08 25.32 1.31
C PHE A 105 -1.88 25.48 -0.19
N ALA A 106 -0.68 25.15 -0.68
CA ALA A 106 -0.33 25.20 -2.10
C ALA A 106 -1.17 24.23 -2.96
N ARG A 107 -1.58 23.10 -2.38
CA ARG A 107 -2.48 22.12 -2.98
C ARG A 107 -3.36 21.49 -1.91
N LEU A 108 -4.63 21.33 -2.22
CA LEU A 108 -5.60 20.69 -1.34
C LEU A 108 -5.76 19.21 -1.67
N GLY A 109 -6.13 18.45 -0.65
CA GLY A 109 -6.28 17.00 -0.73
C GLY A 109 -7.50 16.59 -1.55
N GLY A 110 -7.42 15.39 -2.08
CA GLY A 110 -8.51 14.75 -2.81
C GLY A 110 -8.34 13.24 -2.80
N VAL A 111 -9.40 12.53 -3.20
CA VAL A 111 -9.40 11.09 -3.37
C VAL A 111 -9.84 10.80 -4.78
N HIS A 112 -9.11 9.89 -5.43
CA HIS A 112 -9.28 9.58 -6.84
C HIS A 112 -9.79 8.16 -6.98
N ARG A 113 -10.67 7.95 -7.95
CA ARG A 113 -11.10 6.61 -8.33
C ARG A 113 -10.00 5.95 -9.17
N ASN A 114 -9.68 4.71 -8.82
CA ASN A 114 -8.79 3.86 -9.61
C ASN A 114 -9.56 2.69 -10.21
N THR A 115 -9.20 2.34 -11.45
CA THR A 115 -9.72 1.16 -12.15
C THR A 115 -8.65 0.08 -12.15
N PHE A 116 -9.03 -1.16 -11.84
CA PHE A 116 -8.14 -2.33 -11.84
C PHE A 116 -8.89 -3.56 -12.36
N LEU A 117 -8.13 -4.53 -12.87
CA LEU A 117 -8.66 -5.81 -13.35
C LEU A 117 -9.03 -6.70 -12.17
N ASN A 118 -10.02 -7.57 -12.36
CA ASN A 118 -10.16 -8.75 -11.51
C ASN A 118 -9.10 -9.79 -11.91
N SER A 119 -7.84 -9.47 -11.63
CA SER A 119 -6.67 -10.17 -12.14
C SER A 119 -6.66 -11.67 -11.86
N PRO A 120 -7.06 -12.17 -10.68
CA PRO A 120 -7.06 -13.61 -10.44
C PRO A 120 -7.98 -14.40 -11.39
N LYS A 121 -8.98 -13.74 -11.99
CA LYS A 121 -9.89 -14.36 -12.97
C LYS A 121 -9.49 -14.12 -14.42
N LEU A 122 -8.65 -13.10 -14.67
CA LEU A 122 -8.39 -12.60 -16.02
C LEU A 122 -6.95 -12.86 -16.47
N LEU A 123 -5.99 -12.92 -15.54
CA LEU A 123 -4.57 -13.03 -15.84
C LEU A 123 -4.05 -14.43 -15.50
N ASP A 124 -3.18 -14.96 -16.34
CA ASP A 124 -2.39 -16.16 -16.02
C ASP A 124 -1.22 -15.83 -15.08
N ALA A 125 -0.50 -16.86 -14.62
CA ALA A 125 0.65 -16.70 -13.70
C ALA A 125 1.81 -15.86 -14.29
N SER A 126 1.82 -15.66 -15.61
CA SER A 126 2.79 -14.79 -16.32
C SER A 126 2.21 -13.40 -16.64
N LEU A 127 1.10 -13.02 -16.02
CA LEU A 127 0.40 -11.74 -16.17
C LEU A 127 -0.24 -11.52 -17.56
N ARG A 128 -0.40 -12.57 -18.37
CA ARG A 128 -1.08 -12.46 -19.67
C ARG A 128 -2.58 -12.53 -19.49
N LEU A 129 -3.32 -11.80 -20.31
CA LEU A 129 -4.78 -11.90 -20.36
C LEU A 129 -5.18 -13.26 -20.95
N ALA A 130 -5.91 -14.07 -20.19
CA ALA A 130 -6.29 -15.42 -20.61
C ALA A 130 -7.06 -15.43 -21.95
N ALA A 131 -7.92 -14.44 -22.17
CA ALA A 131 -8.70 -14.29 -23.40
C ALA A 131 -7.88 -13.75 -24.60
N MET A 132 -6.72 -13.13 -24.35
CA MET A 132 -5.86 -12.59 -25.40
C MET A 132 -4.39 -12.66 -24.96
N PRO A 133 -3.74 -13.84 -25.04
CA PRO A 133 -2.41 -14.06 -24.46
C PRO A 133 -1.29 -13.16 -25.00
N ARG A 134 -1.48 -12.53 -26.16
CA ARG A 134 -0.57 -11.50 -26.68
C ARG A 134 -0.54 -10.21 -25.82
N LEU A 135 -1.47 -10.02 -24.90
CA LEU A 135 -1.52 -8.88 -23.97
C LEU A 135 -1.05 -9.30 -22.59
N ARG A 136 -0.18 -8.48 -22.00
CA ARG A 136 0.32 -8.63 -20.63
C ARG A 136 0.10 -7.33 -19.86
N PHE A 137 -0.30 -7.44 -18.59
CA PHE A 137 -0.61 -6.29 -17.75
C PHE A 137 0.41 -6.15 -16.61
N SER A 138 0.70 -4.91 -16.23
CA SER A 138 1.61 -4.61 -15.12
C SER A 138 1.27 -3.29 -14.45
N GLY A 139 1.74 -3.12 -13.22
CA GLY A 139 1.47 -1.92 -12.42
C GLY A 139 0.07 -1.93 -11.82
N GLN A 140 -0.39 -0.78 -11.34
CA GLN A 140 -1.62 -0.65 -10.56
C GLN A 140 -2.87 -1.29 -11.19
N ILE A 141 -2.95 -1.36 -12.53
CA ILE A 141 -4.08 -1.98 -13.23
C ILE A 141 -4.24 -3.48 -12.90
N THR A 142 -3.17 -4.16 -12.45
CA THR A 142 -3.23 -5.56 -12.04
C THR A 142 -3.76 -5.75 -10.61
N GLY A 143 -3.98 -4.68 -9.85
CA GLY A 143 -4.35 -4.75 -8.43
C GLY A 143 -3.15 -4.87 -7.49
N CYS A 144 -1.93 -4.54 -7.92
CA CYS A 144 -0.90 -4.14 -6.96
C CYS A 144 -1.06 -2.67 -6.58
N GLU A 145 -0.57 -2.27 -5.40
CA GLU A 145 -0.59 -0.88 -4.96
C GLU A 145 0.76 -0.45 -4.41
N GLY A 146 1.20 0.74 -4.80
CA GLY A 146 2.49 1.30 -4.44
C GLY A 146 3.46 1.37 -5.63
N TYR A 147 4.38 2.32 -5.57
CA TYR A 147 5.37 2.54 -6.64
C TYR A 147 6.32 1.36 -6.76
N VAL A 148 6.78 0.80 -5.63
CA VAL A 148 7.72 -0.32 -5.60
C VAL A 148 7.04 -1.59 -6.11
N GLU A 149 5.80 -1.84 -5.70
CA GLU A 149 4.97 -2.95 -6.17
C GLU A 149 4.68 -2.85 -7.67
N SER A 150 4.36 -1.65 -8.15
CA SER A 150 4.14 -1.42 -9.58
C SER A 150 5.41 -1.67 -10.39
N ALA A 151 6.56 -1.19 -9.91
CA ALA A 151 7.85 -1.45 -10.54
C ALA A 151 8.23 -2.95 -10.52
N ALA A 152 7.98 -3.64 -9.41
CA ALA A 152 8.22 -5.07 -9.27
C ALA A 152 7.39 -5.90 -10.26
N ILE A 153 6.10 -5.60 -10.41
CA ILE A 153 5.23 -6.28 -11.39
C ILE A 153 5.62 -5.91 -12.82
N GLY A 154 6.03 -4.67 -13.07
CA GLY A 154 6.59 -4.24 -14.37
C GLY A 154 7.86 -5.04 -14.73
N LEU A 155 8.77 -5.20 -13.78
CA LEU A 155 9.98 -6.01 -13.94
C LEU A 155 9.64 -7.47 -14.29
N LEU A 156 8.72 -8.09 -13.54
CA LEU A 156 8.29 -9.47 -13.82
C LEU A 156 7.65 -9.59 -15.21
N ALA A 157 6.76 -8.67 -15.55
CA ALA A 157 6.10 -8.67 -16.85
C ALA A 157 7.12 -8.56 -18.01
N GLY A 158 8.13 -7.70 -17.86
CA GLY A 158 9.23 -7.57 -18.81
C GLY A 158 10.06 -8.84 -18.94
N ARG A 159 10.46 -9.44 -17.81
CA ARG A 159 11.22 -10.72 -17.79
C ARG A 159 10.43 -11.86 -18.46
N PHE A 160 9.14 -11.96 -18.19
CA PHE A 160 8.28 -12.99 -18.78
C PHE A 160 8.10 -12.78 -20.29
N ALA A 161 7.94 -11.53 -20.74
CA ALA A 161 7.86 -11.20 -22.15
C ALA A 161 9.18 -11.51 -22.90
N ALA A 162 10.33 -11.21 -22.28
CA ALA A 162 11.64 -11.53 -22.84
C ALA A 162 11.84 -13.04 -22.99
N ALA A 163 11.59 -13.81 -21.92
CA ALA A 163 11.69 -15.27 -21.96
C ALA A 163 10.79 -15.88 -23.05
N GLU A 164 9.53 -15.44 -23.13
CA GLU A 164 8.58 -15.88 -24.17
C GLU A 164 9.08 -15.55 -25.59
N ARG A 165 9.67 -14.36 -25.79
CA ARG A 165 10.19 -13.92 -27.09
C ARG A 165 11.45 -14.68 -27.52
N LEU A 166 12.25 -15.14 -26.56
CA LEU A 166 13.47 -15.92 -26.77
C LEU A 166 13.20 -17.43 -26.84
N GLY A 167 11.96 -17.88 -26.59
CA GLY A 167 11.62 -19.30 -26.52
C GLY A 167 12.16 -19.99 -25.26
N GLU A 168 12.50 -19.21 -24.23
CA GLU A 168 12.98 -19.70 -22.94
C GLU A 168 11.82 -20.01 -21.99
N PRO A 169 11.99 -20.96 -21.06
CA PRO A 169 10.97 -21.22 -20.04
C PRO A 169 10.78 -20.01 -19.11
N ILE A 170 9.53 -19.61 -18.90
CA ILE A 170 9.18 -18.57 -17.93
C ILE A 170 9.44 -19.10 -16.52
N ALA A 171 10.35 -18.44 -15.80
CA ALA A 171 10.65 -18.76 -14.41
C ALA A 171 9.94 -17.80 -13.46
N LEU A 172 8.92 -18.31 -12.76
CA LEU A 172 8.20 -17.53 -11.76
C LEU A 172 9.06 -17.32 -10.50
N PRO A 173 8.99 -16.13 -9.87
CA PRO A 173 9.64 -15.89 -8.59
C PRO A 173 9.01 -16.79 -7.51
N PRO A 174 9.80 -17.32 -6.54
CA PRO A 174 9.25 -18.14 -5.48
C PRO A 174 8.22 -17.38 -4.63
N ALA A 175 7.14 -18.05 -4.24
CA ALA A 175 6.05 -17.51 -3.40
C ALA A 175 6.54 -16.94 -2.05
N THR A 176 7.71 -17.40 -1.61
CA THR A 176 8.39 -16.97 -0.39
C THR A 176 9.11 -15.62 -0.52
N THR A 177 9.25 -15.10 -1.73
CA THR A 177 9.81 -13.77 -2.01
C THR A 177 8.72 -12.71 -2.08
N ALA A 178 9.07 -11.43 -1.90
CA ALA A 178 8.10 -10.33 -2.08
C ALA A 178 7.49 -10.30 -3.49
N HIS A 179 8.31 -10.60 -4.52
CA HIS A 179 7.87 -10.67 -5.91
C HIS A 179 6.85 -11.80 -6.12
N GLY A 180 7.15 -13.02 -5.66
CA GLY A 180 6.25 -14.16 -5.81
C GLY A 180 5.01 -14.07 -4.93
N ALA A 181 5.12 -13.54 -3.71
CA ALA A 181 3.98 -13.30 -2.83
C ALA A 181 2.98 -12.30 -3.46
N LEU A 182 3.49 -11.20 -4.02
CA LEU A 182 2.66 -10.22 -4.72
C LEU A 182 2.09 -10.76 -6.03
N LEU A 183 2.89 -11.49 -6.82
CA LEU A 183 2.42 -12.15 -8.06
C LEU A 183 1.28 -13.13 -7.75
N ASN A 184 1.46 -13.97 -6.73
CA ASN A 184 0.45 -14.93 -6.30
C ASN A 184 -0.84 -14.25 -5.87
N HIS A 185 -0.78 -13.14 -5.11
CA HIS A 185 -1.96 -12.33 -4.80
C HIS A 185 -2.67 -11.90 -6.09
N ILE A 186 -1.94 -11.37 -7.07
CA ILE A 186 -2.53 -10.90 -8.34
C ILE A 186 -3.17 -12.03 -9.16
N THR A 187 -2.59 -13.24 -9.17
CA THR A 187 -2.95 -14.28 -10.15
C THR A 187 -3.66 -15.51 -9.57
N GLY A 188 -3.76 -15.69 -8.25
CA GLY A 188 -4.38 -16.91 -7.70
C GLY A 188 -4.54 -17.03 -6.18
N GLY A 189 -4.12 -16.03 -5.40
CA GLY A 189 -4.10 -16.09 -3.93
C GLY A 189 -5.40 -15.71 -3.22
N HIS A 190 -6.51 -15.55 -3.95
CA HIS A 190 -7.76 -15.07 -3.38
C HIS A 190 -8.77 -16.19 -3.14
N VAL A 191 -9.38 -16.18 -1.96
CA VAL A 191 -10.56 -16.99 -1.65
C VAL A 191 -11.73 -16.44 -2.48
N ASP A 192 -12.39 -17.22 -3.31
CA ASP A 192 -13.44 -16.74 -4.23
C ASP A 192 -14.63 -16.07 -3.52
N ALA A 193 -14.91 -16.43 -2.27
CA ALA A 193 -15.90 -15.80 -1.42
C ALA A 193 -15.52 -15.94 0.07
N ILE A 194 -15.55 -14.83 0.81
CA ILE A 194 -15.79 -14.85 2.25
C ILE A 194 -17.32 -14.77 2.38
N GLU A 195 -17.95 -15.69 3.12
CA GLU A 195 -19.41 -15.75 3.27
C GLU A 195 -20.03 -14.33 3.43
N ALA A 196 -21.00 -14.02 2.57
CA ALA A 196 -21.77 -12.77 2.52
C ALA A 196 -20.98 -11.44 2.41
N GLY A 197 -19.73 -11.45 1.89
CA GLY A 197 -18.90 -10.26 1.74
C GLY A 197 -18.72 -9.72 0.30
N PRO A 198 -18.21 -8.47 0.15
CA PRO A 198 -17.84 -7.91 -1.17
C PRO A 198 -16.73 -8.72 -1.86
N ARG A 199 -16.51 -8.48 -3.17
CA ARG A 199 -15.49 -9.16 -4.00
C ARG A 199 -14.17 -9.31 -3.23
N SER A 200 -13.68 -10.54 -3.12
CA SER A 200 -12.50 -10.91 -2.32
C SER A 200 -11.17 -10.37 -2.84
N PHE A 201 -11.10 -10.03 -4.13
CA PHE A 201 -9.95 -9.37 -4.70
C PHE A 201 -10.01 -7.86 -4.50
N GLN A 202 -9.03 -7.33 -3.77
CA GLN A 202 -8.78 -5.90 -3.62
C GLN A 202 -7.33 -5.62 -3.97
N PRO A 203 -7.03 -4.39 -4.45
CA PRO A 203 -5.65 -3.96 -4.61
C PRO A 203 -4.88 -4.12 -3.30
N MET A 204 -3.59 -4.45 -3.37
CA MET A 204 -2.80 -4.58 -2.14
C MET A 204 -1.33 -4.28 -2.37
N ASN A 205 -0.72 -3.68 -1.35
CA ASN A 205 0.72 -3.55 -1.23
C ASN A 205 1.34 -4.83 -0.63
N VAL A 206 2.65 -5.00 -0.77
CA VAL A 206 3.29 -6.18 -0.18
C VAL A 206 3.26 -6.10 1.35
N ASN A 207 2.87 -7.20 1.99
CA ASN A 207 2.89 -7.30 3.45
C ASN A 207 3.22 -8.73 3.88
N PHE A 208 3.70 -8.92 5.11
CA PHE A 208 4.11 -10.23 5.63
C PHE A 208 2.97 -11.27 5.71
N GLY A 209 1.70 -10.86 5.57
CA GLY A 209 0.56 -11.78 5.49
C GLY A 209 0.48 -12.52 4.15
N LEU A 210 1.09 -12.00 3.09
CA LEU A 210 1.16 -12.65 1.78
C LEU A 210 2.18 -13.78 1.71
N PHE A 211 3.13 -13.81 2.64
CA PHE A 211 4.22 -14.77 2.61
C PHE A 211 3.74 -16.10 3.20
N PRO A 212 4.08 -17.24 2.58
CA PRO A 212 3.88 -18.54 3.18
C PRO A 212 4.46 -18.59 4.61
N PRO A 213 3.81 -19.28 5.56
CA PRO A 213 4.33 -19.39 6.92
C PRO A 213 5.73 -20.01 6.95
N LEU A 214 6.46 -19.77 8.04
CA LEU A 214 7.70 -20.49 8.34
C LEU A 214 7.32 -21.92 8.76
N ALA A 215 8.09 -22.92 8.30
CA ALA A 215 7.85 -24.32 8.65
C ALA A 215 7.98 -24.55 10.17
N GLU A 216 8.94 -23.88 10.80
CA GLU A 216 9.13 -23.92 12.24
C GLU A 216 8.58 -22.68 12.94
N GLY A 217 7.92 -22.91 14.08
CA GLY A 217 7.41 -21.84 14.93
C GLY A 217 8.52 -21.11 15.67
N ILE A 218 8.41 -19.78 15.77
CA ILE A 218 9.36 -18.97 16.55
C ILE A 218 9.01 -19.03 18.03
N ARG A 219 9.95 -19.58 18.82
CA ARG A 219 9.89 -19.65 20.29
C ARG A 219 10.31 -18.32 20.93
N ARG A 220 9.46 -17.31 20.82
CA ARG A 220 9.57 -16.01 21.53
C ARG A 220 8.15 -15.51 21.88
N ALA A 221 8.05 -14.58 22.83
CA ALA A 221 6.77 -13.98 23.24
C ALA A 221 6.64 -12.51 22.81
N GLY A 222 5.40 -12.03 22.71
CA GLY A 222 5.08 -10.61 22.49
C GLY A 222 5.73 -9.97 21.26
N ALA A 223 6.15 -8.71 21.41
CA ALA A 223 6.76 -7.92 20.33
C ALA A 223 8.04 -8.58 19.76
N ALA A 224 8.83 -9.24 20.61
CA ALA A 224 10.04 -9.94 20.18
C ALA A 224 9.75 -11.11 19.24
N ARG A 225 8.61 -11.80 19.41
CA ARG A 225 8.14 -12.84 18.47
C ARG A 225 7.82 -12.25 17.10
N THR A 226 7.10 -11.13 17.09
CA THR A 226 6.67 -10.47 15.85
C THR A 226 7.87 -9.98 15.05
N LEU A 227 8.85 -9.35 15.72
CA LEU A 227 10.08 -8.90 15.07
C LEU A 227 10.89 -10.07 14.51
N ALA A 228 11.10 -11.11 15.32
CA ALA A 228 11.84 -12.30 14.90
C ALA A 228 11.16 -13.01 13.71
N LYS A 229 9.82 -13.04 13.67
CA LYS A 229 9.05 -13.61 12.55
C LYS A 229 9.29 -12.85 11.27
N LYS A 230 9.23 -11.52 11.32
CA LYS A 230 9.50 -10.66 10.17
C LYS A 230 10.93 -10.86 9.66
N GLN A 231 11.92 -10.88 10.56
CA GLN A 231 13.32 -11.10 10.21
C GLN A 231 13.56 -12.47 9.55
N ALA A 232 13.00 -13.54 10.12
CA ALA A 232 13.16 -14.88 9.55
C ALA A 232 12.46 -15.03 8.18
N LEU A 233 11.27 -14.44 8.01
CA LEU A 233 10.60 -14.39 6.70
C LEU A 233 11.44 -13.62 5.68
N SER A 234 11.98 -12.45 6.05
CA SER A 234 12.87 -11.66 5.19
C SER A 234 14.14 -12.41 4.81
N ALA A 235 14.78 -13.10 5.77
CA ALA A 235 16.01 -13.86 5.50
C ALA A 235 15.76 -15.00 4.51
N ARG A 236 14.68 -15.78 4.70
CA ARG A 236 14.27 -16.81 3.73
C ARG A 236 13.97 -16.20 2.36
N ALA A 237 13.21 -15.11 2.33
CA ALA A 237 12.84 -14.43 1.09
C ALA A 237 14.08 -13.95 0.30
N LEU A 238 15.11 -13.44 0.98
CA LEU A 238 16.35 -13.02 0.33
C LEU A 238 17.12 -14.20 -0.25
N GLY A 239 17.30 -15.29 0.53
CA GLY A 239 17.99 -16.48 0.03
C GLY A 239 17.27 -17.12 -1.17
N ASP A 240 15.95 -17.22 -1.12
CA ASP A 240 15.16 -17.75 -2.24
C ASP A 240 15.22 -16.84 -3.48
N LEU A 241 15.28 -15.52 -3.27
CA LEU A 241 15.43 -14.55 -4.35
C LEU A 241 16.81 -14.65 -5.00
N GLU A 242 17.88 -14.82 -4.22
CA GLU A 242 19.24 -15.01 -4.73
C GLU A 242 19.35 -16.28 -5.58
N ILE A 243 18.77 -17.39 -5.12
CA ILE A 243 18.71 -18.64 -5.89
C ILE A 243 17.92 -18.44 -7.19
N TRP A 244 16.79 -17.74 -7.14
CA TRP A 244 15.99 -17.47 -8.33
C TRP A 244 16.74 -16.59 -9.33
N ILE A 245 17.39 -15.51 -8.90
CA ILE A 245 18.17 -14.63 -9.79
C ILE A 245 19.40 -15.36 -10.34
N GLY A 246 20.12 -16.13 -9.51
CA GLY A 246 21.33 -16.85 -9.90
C GLY A 246 21.12 -17.95 -10.95
N ARG A 247 19.88 -18.46 -11.10
CA ARG A 247 19.49 -19.39 -12.17
C ARG A 247 19.28 -18.70 -13.53
N HIS A 248 19.30 -17.36 -13.56
CA HIS A 248 19.14 -16.54 -14.76
C HIS A 248 20.32 -15.58 -14.87
N PRO A 249 21.51 -16.04 -15.35
CA PRO A 249 22.58 -15.13 -15.67
C PRO A 249 22.04 -14.05 -16.60
N ALA A 250 22.38 -12.79 -16.31
CA ALA A 250 21.91 -11.65 -17.07
C ALA A 250 22.40 -11.77 -18.53
N ALA A 251 21.57 -12.31 -19.42
CA ALA A 251 21.64 -11.93 -20.82
C ALA A 251 21.23 -10.46 -20.84
N ALA A 252 22.22 -9.57 -20.90
CA ALA A 252 21.98 -8.16 -21.10
C ALA A 252 21.05 -8.01 -22.30
N ALA A 253 19.97 -7.23 -22.13
CA ALA A 253 19.11 -6.87 -23.23
C ALA A 253 19.92 -5.97 -24.17
N GLU A 254 20.37 -6.54 -25.29
CA GLU A 254 20.85 -5.80 -26.46
C GLU A 254 19.66 -5.40 -27.35
#